data_AF-A0A151HJJ1-F1
#
_entry.id   AF-A0A151HJJ1-F1
#
_cell.length_a   1.000
_cell.length_b   1.000
_cell.length_c   1.000
_cell.angle_alpha   90.00
_cell.angle_beta   90.00
_cell.angle_gamma   90.00
#
_symmetry.space_group_name_H-M   'P 1'
#
loop_
_entity.id
_entity.type
_entity.pdbx_description
1 polymer ?
#
loop_
_entity_poly.entity_id
_entity_poly.type
_entity_poly.pdbx_seq_one_letter_code
_entity_poly.pdbx_strand_id
1 'polypeptide(L)'
;VRLRTTLPPKEREALVDRLLVAFELSKAADTCIGNLQMGARRGISGGEKKRLSVATEIVTNPSIIFADEPTTGLDSFMAEAVMTVLERLAQNGRSIICTIHQPSTTVFEKFNKVILLAEGRMVFAGDRLALPVYFARVGKSIPPYTSVADFVIDVLSSSEGAEATLQIAEKMHAAWINTGVPFMRDWHESLREQYIQRLQSEGVADKLSSFKGETKRLALRK
;
A
#
# COMPACT_ATOMS: atom_id res chain seq x y z
N VAL A 1 21.31 3.83 4.09
CA VAL A 1 21.42 2.96 5.29
C VAL A 1 22.63 2.00 5.20
N ARG A 2 23.24 1.53 6.32
CA ARG A 2 24.34 0.53 6.31
C ARG A 2 23.86 -0.83 6.82
N LEU A 3 24.24 -1.91 6.11
CA LEU A 3 23.98 -3.28 6.53
C LEU A 3 24.70 -3.56 7.87
N ARG A 4 24.02 -4.21 8.83
CA ARG A 4 24.64 -4.57 10.11
C ARG A 4 25.83 -5.50 9.86
N THR A 5 27.01 -5.11 10.31
CA THR A 5 28.27 -5.85 10.13
C THR A 5 28.42 -7.04 11.07
N THR A 6 27.48 -7.22 12.01
CA THR A 6 27.45 -8.33 12.98
C THR A 6 26.98 -9.65 12.37
N LEU A 7 26.41 -9.63 11.17
CA LEU A 7 25.97 -10.84 10.47
C LEU A 7 27.14 -11.54 9.76
N PRO A 8 27.22 -12.89 9.79
CA PRO A 8 28.21 -13.65 9.03
C PRO A 8 28.18 -13.29 7.52
N PRO A 9 29.33 -13.27 6.82
CA PRO A 9 29.39 -12.88 5.40
C PRO A 9 28.39 -13.64 4.51
N LYS A 10 28.25 -14.96 4.71
CA LYS A 10 27.30 -15.80 3.95
C LYS A 10 25.84 -15.38 4.15
N GLU A 11 25.47 -14.99 5.37
CA GLU A 11 24.09 -14.54 5.65
C GLU A 11 23.83 -13.16 5.04
N ARG A 12 24.85 -12.30 4.99
CA ARG A 12 24.78 -10.99 4.34
C ARG A 12 24.59 -11.14 2.83
N GLU A 13 25.36 -12.00 2.18
CA GLU A 13 25.21 -12.32 0.76
C GLU A 13 23.82 -12.89 0.47
N ALA A 14 23.37 -13.88 1.23
CA ALA A 14 22.03 -14.45 1.07
C ALA A 14 20.90 -13.43 1.28
N LEU A 15 21.10 -12.42 2.14
CA LEU A 15 20.16 -11.31 2.28
C LEU A 15 20.16 -10.40 1.05
N VAL A 16 21.35 -10.04 0.54
CA VAL A 16 21.50 -9.23 -0.67
C VAL A 16 20.87 -9.93 -1.87
N ASP A 17 21.12 -11.23 -2.06
CA ASP A 17 20.57 -12.01 -3.17
C ASP A 17 19.04 -12.03 -3.14
N ARG A 18 18.44 -12.22 -1.97
CA ARG A 18 16.98 -12.16 -1.80
C ARG A 18 16.41 -10.80 -2.18
N LEU A 19 17.12 -9.71 -1.84
CA LEU A 19 16.69 -8.36 -2.21
C LEU A 19 16.86 -8.12 -3.71
N LEU A 20 17.96 -8.57 -4.32
CA LEU A 20 18.16 -8.46 -5.77
C LEU A 20 17.06 -9.17 -6.55
N VAL A 21 16.63 -10.36 -6.11
CA VAL A 21 15.49 -11.07 -6.70
C VAL A 21 14.18 -10.33 -6.45
N ALA A 22 13.94 -9.88 -5.21
CA ALA A 22 12.69 -9.20 -4.85
C ALA A 22 12.49 -7.91 -5.68
N PHE A 23 13.56 -7.13 -5.87
CA PHE A 23 13.56 -5.85 -6.60
C PHE A 23 13.80 -5.99 -8.11
N GLU A 24 13.85 -7.21 -8.65
CA GLU A 24 14.11 -7.47 -10.08
C GLU A 24 15.41 -6.80 -10.56
N LEU A 25 16.45 -6.87 -9.73
CA LEU A 25 17.79 -6.34 -9.97
C LEU A 25 18.83 -7.43 -10.22
N SER A 26 18.43 -8.71 -10.24
CA SER A 26 19.36 -9.84 -10.44
C SER A 26 20.22 -9.71 -11.70
N LYS A 27 19.66 -9.20 -12.80
CA LYS A 27 20.41 -9.00 -14.06
C LYS A 27 21.41 -7.85 -14.00
N ALA A 28 21.25 -6.94 -13.04
CA ALA A 28 22.07 -5.75 -12.86
C ALA A 28 22.98 -5.83 -11.63
N ALA A 29 23.08 -7.00 -10.98
CA ALA A 29 23.78 -7.19 -9.72
C ALA A 29 25.26 -6.77 -9.79
N ASP A 30 25.94 -7.16 -10.88
CA ASP A 30 27.37 -6.87 -11.11
C ASP A 30 27.58 -5.69 -12.06
N THR A 31 26.52 -4.94 -12.39
CA THR A 31 26.57 -3.79 -13.29
C THR A 31 26.92 -2.53 -12.50
N CYS A 32 27.84 -1.72 -13.03
CA CYS A 32 28.14 -0.42 -12.43
C CYS A 32 26.90 0.49 -12.41
N ILE A 33 26.60 1.11 -11.26
CA ILE A 33 25.44 2.00 -11.10
C ILE A 33 25.50 3.18 -12.08
N GLY A 34 26.72 3.72 -12.30
CA GLY A 34 26.98 4.87 -13.17
C GLY A 34 26.43 6.21 -12.64
N ASN A 35 27.05 7.32 -13.04
CA ASN A 35 26.62 8.69 -12.71
C ASN A 35 26.43 9.53 -13.98
N LEU A 36 25.68 10.63 -13.89
CA LEU A 36 25.45 11.58 -15.01
C LEU A 36 26.74 12.31 -15.44
N GLN A 37 27.77 12.36 -14.58
CA GLN A 37 29.03 13.06 -14.81
C GLN A 37 30.07 12.24 -15.60
N MET A 38 30.04 10.90 -15.57
CA MET A 38 30.98 10.08 -16.34
C MET A 38 30.42 9.80 -17.72
N GLY A 39 30.74 10.67 -18.68
CA GLY A 39 30.36 10.60 -20.09
C GLY A 39 30.88 9.39 -20.89
N ALA A 40 31.08 8.21 -20.29
CA ALA A 40 31.62 7.04 -21.01
C ALA A 40 31.15 5.66 -20.52
N ARG A 41 30.37 5.51 -19.44
CA ARG A 41 29.81 4.20 -19.05
C ARG A 41 28.33 4.30 -18.71
N ARG A 42 27.49 3.78 -19.61
CA ARG A 42 26.07 3.51 -19.33
C ARG A 42 26.01 2.57 -18.11
N GLY A 43 25.54 3.09 -16.99
CA GLY A 43 25.25 2.29 -15.80
C GLY A 43 23.84 1.70 -15.85
N ILE A 44 23.32 1.29 -14.69
CA ILE A 44 21.94 0.81 -14.57
C ILE A 44 20.93 1.91 -14.96
N SER A 45 19.77 1.50 -15.47
CA SER A 45 18.67 2.38 -15.87
C SER A 45 18.18 3.24 -14.69
N GLY A 46 17.52 4.37 -14.98
CA GLY A 46 16.93 5.22 -13.93
C GLY A 46 15.96 4.44 -13.03
N GLY A 47 15.23 3.49 -13.62
CA GLY A 47 14.32 2.64 -12.87
C GLY A 47 15.01 1.64 -11.96
N GLU A 48 16.10 1.02 -12.43
CA GLU A 48 16.95 0.17 -11.58
C GLU A 48 17.61 0.99 -10.46
N LYS A 49 18.02 2.25 -10.71
CA LYS A 49 18.53 3.14 -9.64
C LYS A 49 17.50 3.39 -8.55
N LYS A 50 16.24 3.62 -8.91
CA LYS A 50 15.19 3.83 -7.90
C LYS A 50 14.92 2.55 -7.11
N ARG A 51 14.77 1.39 -7.78
CA ARG A 51 14.58 0.11 -7.09
C ARG A 51 15.77 -0.21 -6.17
N LEU A 52 17.00 0.07 -6.63
CA LEU A 52 18.21 -0.08 -5.82
C LEU A 52 18.18 0.85 -4.60
N SER A 53 17.78 2.11 -4.76
CA SER A 53 17.65 3.05 -3.64
C SER A 53 16.70 2.52 -2.56
N VAL A 54 15.54 1.98 -2.95
CA VAL A 54 14.61 1.37 -1.99
C VAL A 54 15.22 0.10 -1.37
N ALA A 55 15.86 -0.75 -2.16
CA ALA A 55 16.53 -1.96 -1.68
C ALA A 55 17.61 -1.64 -0.64
N THR A 56 18.39 -0.58 -0.83
CA THR A 56 19.44 -0.16 0.11
C THR A 56 18.91 0.33 1.46
N GLU A 57 17.68 0.84 1.50
CA GLU A 57 17.04 1.25 2.76
C GLU A 57 16.49 0.03 3.53
N ILE A 58 15.96 -0.96 2.81
CA ILE A 58 15.38 -2.18 3.38
C ILE A 58 16.46 -3.23 3.73
N VAL A 59 17.70 -3.03 3.28
CA VAL A 59 18.82 -3.96 3.47
C VAL A 59 19.12 -4.29 4.93
N THR A 60 18.70 -3.44 5.88
CA THR A 60 18.82 -3.71 7.32
C THR A 60 17.82 -4.72 7.86
N ASN A 61 16.90 -5.20 7.02
CA ASN A 61 15.81 -6.11 7.35
C ASN A 61 15.03 -5.67 8.62
N PRO A 62 14.51 -4.43 8.65
CA PRO A 62 13.74 -3.95 9.80
C PRO A 62 12.38 -4.68 9.89
N SER A 63 11.86 -4.82 11.11
CA SER A 63 10.53 -5.40 11.34
C SER A 63 9.40 -4.45 10.95
N ILE A 64 9.66 -3.14 11.01
CA ILE A 64 8.73 -2.06 10.64
C ILE A 64 9.43 -1.14 9.63
N ILE A 65 8.75 -0.85 8.52
CA ILE A 65 9.22 0.03 7.45
C ILE A 65 8.27 1.21 7.33
N PHE A 66 8.80 2.42 7.40
CA PHE A 66 8.10 3.65 7.05
C PHE A 66 8.56 4.10 5.68
N ALA A 67 7.64 4.31 4.74
CA ALA A 67 7.95 4.80 3.42
C ALA A 67 7.09 6.03 3.11
N ASP A 68 7.73 7.20 3.01
CA ASP A 68 7.05 8.44 2.66
C ASP A 68 7.00 8.58 1.14
N GLU A 69 5.79 8.58 0.59
CA GLU A 69 5.48 8.64 -0.84
C GLU A 69 6.42 7.83 -1.76
N PRO A 70 6.51 6.49 -1.57
CA PRO A 70 7.48 5.65 -2.29
C PRO A 70 7.29 5.63 -3.81
N THR A 71 6.15 6.10 -4.30
CA THR A 71 5.79 6.15 -5.73
C THR A 71 6.02 7.52 -6.37
N THR A 72 6.41 8.55 -5.61
CA THR A 72 6.56 9.91 -6.15
C THR A 72 7.70 10.01 -7.16
N GLY A 73 7.38 10.64 -8.30
CA GLY A 73 8.29 10.81 -9.44
C GLY A 73 8.51 9.53 -10.25
N LEU A 74 7.67 8.50 -10.08
CA LEU A 74 7.69 7.27 -10.87
C LEU A 74 6.52 7.23 -11.84
N ASP A 75 6.75 6.59 -12.99
CA ASP A 75 5.64 6.16 -13.85
C ASP A 75 4.84 5.03 -13.19
N SER A 76 3.67 4.71 -13.76
CA SER A 76 2.74 3.72 -13.22
C SER A 76 3.35 2.33 -13.08
N PHE A 77 4.16 1.89 -14.06
CA PHE A 77 4.80 0.58 -14.05
C PHE A 77 5.86 0.49 -12.93
N MET A 78 6.67 1.53 -12.80
CA MET A 78 7.69 1.63 -11.76
C MET A 78 7.09 1.73 -10.36
N ALA A 79 6.03 2.52 -10.19
CA ALA A 79 5.29 2.63 -8.93
C ALA A 79 4.72 1.27 -8.51
N GLU A 80 4.09 0.55 -9.44
CA GLU A 80 3.53 -0.77 -9.18
C GLU A 80 4.61 -1.80 -8.79
N ALA A 81 5.77 -1.75 -9.45
CA ALA A 81 6.91 -2.60 -9.11
C ALA A 81 7.38 -2.34 -7.66
N VAL A 82 7.58 -1.08 -7.27
CA VAL A 82 7.96 -0.71 -5.89
C VAL A 82 6.93 -1.20 -4.88
N MET A 83 5.64 -0.96 -5.15
CA MET A 83 4.57 -1.37 -4.26
C MET A 83 4.42 -2.88 -4.15
N THR A 84 4.69 -3.63 -5.23
CA THR A 84 4.72 -5.10 -5.21
C THR A 84 5.85 -5.63 -4.31
N VAL A 85 7.01 -4.96 -4.28
CA VAL A 85 8.08 -5.34 -3.36
C VAL A 85 7.69 -5.11 -1.90
N LEU A 86 7.09 -3.95 -1.60
CA LEU A 86 6.59 -3.66 -0.25
C LEU A 86 5.53 -4.68 0.16
N GLU A 87 4.57 -4.99 -0.72
CA GLU A 87 3.56 -6.03 -0.48
C GLU A 87 4.19 -7.39 -0.14
N ARG A 88 5.19 -7.85 -0.91
CA ARG A 88 5.91 -9.11 -0.63
C ARG A 88 6.64 -9.09 0.72
N LEU A 89 7.26 -7.98 1.07
CA LEU A 89 7.89 -7.82 2.38
C LEU A 89 6.84 -7.90 3.50
N ALA A 90 5.71 -7.24 3.33
CA ALA A 90 4.60 -7.30 4.28
C ALA A 90 4.06 -8.73 4.43
N GLN A 91 3.92 -9.47 3.34
CA GLN A 91 3.51 -10.89 3.34
C GLN A 91 4.48 -11.76 4.12
N ASN A 92 5.78 -11.47 4.02
CA ASN A 92 6.83 -12.15 4.79
C ASN A 92 6.92 -11.71 6.26
N GLY A 93 5.91 -11.03 6.81
CA GLY A 93 5.81 -10.74 8.24
C GLY A 93 6.40 -9.40 8.68
N ARG A 94 6.71 -8.51 7.73
CA ARG A 94 7.09 -7.12 8.05
C ARG A 94 5.83 -6.26 8.18
N SER A 95 5.89 -5.22 9.00
CA SER A 95 4.88 -4.18 9.03
C SER A 95 5.35 -3.01 8.17
N ILE A 96 4.50 -2.53 7.27
CA ILE A 96 4.83 -1.42 6.38
C ILE A 96 3.76 -0.35 6.54
N ILE A 97 4.22 0.87 6.75
CA ILE A 97 3.38 2.07 6.82
C ILE A 97 3.89 3.00 5.74
N CYS A 98 3.02 3.39 4.82
CA CYS A 98 3.38 4.37 3.80
C CYS A 98 2.27 5.37 3.53
N THR A 99 2.69 6.54 3.05
CA THR A 99 1.83 7.58 2.49
C THR A 99 1.81 7.40 0.97
N ILE A 100 0.65 7.57 0.34
CA ILE A 100 0.53 7.62 -1.12
C ILE A 100 -0.38 8.78 -1.49
N HIS A 101 0.15 9.70 -2.29
CA HIS A 101 -0.64 10.73 -2.93
C HIS A 101 -1.28 10.12 -4.19
N GLN A 102 -2.61 10.04 -4.24
CA GLN A 102 -3.39 9.58 -5.41
C GLN A 102 -2.93 8.21 -5.98
N PRO A 103 -3.20 7.09 -5.28
CA PRO A 103 -2.83 5.77 -5.77
C PRO A 103 -3.62 5.40 -7.02
N SER A 104 -2.96 4.77 -7.99
CA SER A 104 -3.68 4.04 -9.05
C SER A 104 -4.52 2.92 -8.42
N THR A 105 -5.55 2.45 -9.14
CA THR A 105 -6.34 1.28 -8.72
C THR A 105 -5.47 0.07 -8.39
N THR A 106 -4.46 -0.22 -9.22
CA THR A 106 -3.55 -1.35 -9.02
C THR A 106 -2.69 -1.21 -7.76
N VAL A 107 -2.22 0.00 -7.46
CA VAL A 107 -1.48 0.28 -6.21
C VAL A 107 -2.41 0.20 -5.01
N PHE A 108 -3.61 0.78 -5.12
CA PHE A 108 -4.59 0.82 -4.04
C PHE A 108 -5.02 -0.59 -3.59
N GLU A 109 -5.16 -1.52 -4.53
CA GLU A 109 -5.56 -2.91 -4.25
C GLU A 109 -4.53 -3.70 -3.42
N LYS A 110 -3.27 -3.27 -3.39
CA LYS A 110 -2.20 -3.89 -2.60
C LYS A 110 -2.28 -3.60 -1.10
N PHE A 111 -3.09 -2.62 -0.69
CA PHE A 111 -3.27 -2.30 0.73
C PHE A 111 -4.23 -3.29 1.39
N ASN A 112 -3.88 -3.72 2.60
CA ASN A 112 -4.78 -4.48 3.48
C ASN A 112 -5.61 -3.55 4.37
N LYS A 113 -4.95 -2.53 4.93
CA LYS A 113 -5.53 -1.50 5.79
C LYS A 113 -5.24 -0.13 5.21
N VAL A 114 -6.18 0.79 5.43
CA VAL A 114 -6.12 2.16 4.92
C VAL A 114 -6.50 3.12 6.04
N ILE A 115 -5.75 4.21 6.14
CA ILE A 115 -6.11 5.39 6.94
C ILE A 115 -6.33 6.52 5.94
N LEU A 116 -7.51 7.13 5.99
CA LEU A 116 -7.86 8.26 5.14
C LEU A 116 -7.83 9.54 5.96
N LEU A 117 -7.08 10.52 5.47
CA LEU A 117 -6.93 11.83 6.08
C LEU A 117 -7.45 12.90 5.10
N ALA A 118 -8.31 13.78 5.58
CA ALA A 118 -8.79 14.97 4.86
C ALA A 118 -8.58 16.19 5.75
N GLU A 119 -7.90 17.23 5.28
CA GLU A 119 -7.66 18.48 6.03
C GLU A 119 -7.14 18.21 7.46
N GLY A 120 -6.16 17.31 7.58
CA GLY A 120 -5.57 16.90 8.87
C GLY A 120 -6.46 16.04 9.78
N ARG A 121 -7.66 15.67 9.34
CA ARG A 121 -8.65 14.90 10.11
C ARG A 121 -8.78 13.49 9.59
N MET A 122 -8.88 12.52 10.50
CA MET A 122 -9.12 11.12 10.16
C MET A 122 -10.59 10.91 9.82
N VAL A 123 -10.88 10.46 8.59
CA VAL A 123 -12.24 10.18 8.12
C VAL A 123 -12.54 8.69 8.03
N PHE A 124 -11.49 7.86 8.03
CA PHE A 124 -11.60 6.40 8.07
C PHE A 124 -10.26 5.78 8.51
N ALA A 125 -10.32 4.69 9.27
CA ALA A 125 -9.15 3.84 9.55
C ALA A 125 -9.59 2.38 9.75
N GLY A 126 -9.16 1.49 8.86
CA GLY A 126 -9.60 0.10 8.92
C GLY A 126 -9.16 -0.74 7.74
N ASP A 127 -9.83 -1.87 7.55
CA ASP A 127 -9.60 -2.75 6.39
C ASP A 127 -10.04 -2.05 5.11
N ARG A 128 -9.24 -2.16 4.04
CA ARG A 128 -9.58 -1.59 2.73
C ARG A 128 -10.95 -2.05 2.24
N LEU A 129 -11.30 -3.30 2.46
CA LEU A 129 -12.59 -3.86 2.05
C LEU A 129 -13.78 -3.31 2.82
N ALA A 130 -13.57 -2.71 3.99
CA ALA A 130 -14.64 -2.11 4.76
C ALA A 130 -15.05 -0.75 4.19
N LEU A 131 -14.20 -0.13 3.35
CA LEU A 131 -14.44 1.21 2.78
C LEU A 131 -15.80 1.32 2.06
N PRO A 132 -16.16 0.48 1.08
CA PRO A 132 -17.46 0.59 0.40
C PRO A 132 -18.64 0.49 1.36
N VAL A 133 -18.56 -0.42 2.34
CA VAL A 133 -19.64 -0.69 3.30
C VAL A 133 -19.78 0.47 4.29
N TYR A 134 -18.66 0.99 4.79
CA TYR A 134 -18.63 2.14 5.68
C TYR A 134 -19.19 3.38 5.00
N PHE A 135 -18.69 3.70 3.81
CA PHE A 135 -19.09 4.92 3.11
C PHE A 135 -20.56 4.88 2.68
N ALA A 136 -21.08 3.71 2.28
CA ALA A 136 -22.52 3.54 2.07
C ALA A 136 -23.34 3.83 3.35
N ARG A 137 -22.88 3.39 4.53
CA ARG A 137 -23.55 3.62 5.82
C ARG A 137 -23.60 5.09 6.22
N VAL A 138 -22.60 5.89 5.85
CA VAL A 138 -22.58 7.35 6.07
C VAL A 138 -23.22 8.14 4.92
N GLY A 139 -23.91 7.46 3.99
CA GLY A 139 -24.67 8.10 2.91
C GLY A 139 -23.85 8.48 1.67
N LYS A 140 -22.66 7.89 1.49
CA LYS A 140 -21.77 8.09 0.33
C LYS A 140 -21.57 6.76 -0.39
N SER A 141 -22.48 6.43 -1.29
CA SER A 141 -22.32 5.26 -2.16
C SER A 141 -21.29 5.51 -3.25
N ILE A 142 -20.56 4.47 -3.61
CA ILE A 142 -19.62 4.51 -4.73
C ILE A 142 -20.42 4.58 -6.03
N PRO A 143 -20.19 5.57 -6.91
CA PRO A 143 -20.89 5.67 -8.17
C PRO A 143 -20.63 4.46 -9.09
N PRO A 144 -21.57 4.12 -10.00
CA PRO A 144 -21.33 3.10 -11.02
C PRO A 144 -20.08 3.43 -11.85
N TYR A 145 -19.30 2.40 -12.21
CA TYR A 145 -18.08 2.51 -13.03
C TYR A 145 -16.91 3.27 -12.40
N THR A 146 -17.02 3.69 -11.13
CA THR A 146 -15.91 4.33 -10.39
C THR A 146 -15.15 3.31 -9.57
N SER A 147 -13.82 3.37 -9.58
CA SER A 147 -13.00 2.53 -8.72
C SER A 147 -13.06 3.00 -7.26
N VAL A 148 -12.77 2.11 -6.30
CA VAL A 148 -12.70 2.52 -4.88
C VAL A 148 -11.59 3.55 -4.66
N ALA A 149 -10.48 3.45 -5.40
CA ALA A 149 -9.36 4.38 -5.31
C ALA A 149 -9.79 5.79 -5.71
N ASP A 150 -10.45 5.92 -6.87
CA ASP A 150 -10.94 7.21 -7.38
C ASP A 150 -12.00 7.78 -6.45
N PHE A 151 -12.97 6.96 -6.01
CA PHE A 151 -13.98 7.37 -5.06
C PHE A 151 -13.38 7.92 -3.76
N VAL A 152 -12.34 7.28 -3.24
CA VAL A 152 -11.65 7.76 -2.03
C VAL A 152 -11.03 9.12 -2.30
N ILE A 153 -10.37 9.34 -3.43
CA ILE A 153 -9.82 10.65 -3.78
C ILE A 153 -10.93 11.69 -3.88
N ASP A 154 -12.03 11.40 -4.57
CA ASP A 154 -13.18 12.30 -4.69
C ASP A 154 -13.82 12.64 -3.34
N VAL A 155 -13.83 11.70 -2.38
CA VAL A 155 -14.31 11.97 -1.01
C VAL A 155 -13.35 12.89 -0.25
N LEU A 156 -12.04 12.77 -0.50
CA LEU A 156 -11.00 13.56 0.16
C LEU A 156 -10.81 14.94 -0.48
N SER A 157 -11.15 15.12 -1.75
CA SER A 157 -11.03 16.37 -2.48
C SER A 157 -12.39 16.89 -2.95
N SER A 158 -12.81 18.09 -2.51
CA SER A 158 -13.97 18.76 -3.10
C SER A 158 -13.55 19.67 -4.25
N SER A 159 -14.33 19.66 -5.33
CA SER A 159 -14.19 20.61 -6.45
C SER A 159 -14.80 21.98 -6.16
N GLU A 160 -15.53 22.14 -5.06
CA GLU A 160 -16.29 23.36 -4.70
C GLU A 160 -15.47 24.38 -3.88
N GLY A 161 -14.16 24.18 -3.77
CA GLY A 161 -13.24 25.10 -3.08
C GLY A 161 -12.86 24.66 -1.65
N ALA A 162 -11.85 25.33 -1.08
CA ALA A 162 -11.21 24.91 0.17
C ALA A 162 -12.17 24.86 1.38
N GLU A 163 -13.10 25.81 1.47
CA GLU A 163 -14.05 25.88 2.58
C GLU A 163 -15.07 24.74 2.54
N ALA A 164 -15.54 24.36 1.36
CA ALA A 164 -16.42 23.20 1.17
C ALA A 164 -15.70 21.89 1.50
N THR A 165 -14.42 21.73 1.08
CA THR A 165 -13.59 20.57 1.44
C THR A 165 -13.48 20.43 2.96
N LEU A 166 -13.21 21.52 3.66
CA LEU A 166 -13.07 21.52 5.12
C LEU A 166 -14.37 21.08 5.82
N GLN A 167 -15.52 21.60 5.39
CA GLN A 167 -16.82 21.22 5.96
C GLN A 167 -17.14 19.74 5.73
N ILE A 168 -16.84 19.21 4.54
CA ILE A 168 -17.00 17.78 4.23
C ILE A 168 -16.07 16.96 5.13
N ALA A 169 -14.80 17.34 5.26
CA ALA A 169 -13.82 16.66 6.10
C ALA A 169 -14.28 16.65 7.57
N GLU A 170 -14.79 17.76 8.10
CA GLU A 170 -15.32 17.85 9.46
C GLU A 170 -16.53 16.96 9.69
N LYS A 171 -17.49 16.97 8.76
CA LYS A 171 -18.68 16.11 8.85
C LYS A 171 -18.29 14.63 8.81
N MET A 172 -17.38 14.24 7.92
CA MET A 172 -16.90 12.86 7.82
C MET A 172 -16.08 12.44 9.04
N HIS A 173 -15.25 13.34 9.56
CA HIS A 173 -14.50 13.11 10.79
C HIS A 173 -15.45 12.89 11.99
N ALA A 174 -16.47 13.75 12.14
CA ALA A 174 -17.48 13.59 13.20
C ALA A 174 -18.24 12.26 13.04
N ALA A 175 -18.61 11.87 11.82
CA ALA A 175 -19.22 10.56 11.57
C ALA A 175 -18.28 9.41 11.97
N TRP A 176 -16.98 9.50 11.63
CA TRP A 176 -15.98 8.51 11.97
C TRP A 176 -15.77 8.38 13.49
N ILE A 177 -15.64 9.49 14.21
CA ILE A 177 -15.47 9.48 15.66
C ILE A 177 -16.67 8.83 16.36
N ASN A 178 -17.89 9.08 15.88
CA ASN A 178 -19.10 8.56 16.51
C ASN A 178 -19.42 7.11 16.13
N THR A 179 -19.07 6.68 14.90
CA THR A 179 -19.53 5.39 14.36
C THR A 179 -18.42 4.44 13.95
N GLY A 180 -17.18 4.91 13.79
CA GLY A 180 -16.07 4.16 13.21
C GLY A 180 -15.63 2.95 14.04
N VAL A 181 -15.44 3.13 15.36
CA VAL A 181 -15.05 2.02 16.25
C VAL A 181 -16.15 0.94 16.34
N PRO A 182 -17.43 1.28 16.61
CA PRO A 182 -18.51 0.29 16.54
C PRO A 182 -18.59 -0.41 15.19
N PHE A 183 -18.49 0.35 14.08
CA PHE A 183 -18.51 -0.21 12.74
C PHE A 183 -17.39 -1.22 12.51
N MET A 184 -16.15 -0.91 12.91
CA MET A 184 -15.02 -1.82 12.71
C MET A 184 -15.13 -3.09 13.56
N ARG A 185 -15.75 -3.01 14.75
CA ARG A 185 -16.09 -4.20 15.54
C ARG A 185 -17.10 -5.07 14.78
N ASP A 186 -18.22 -4.49 14.36
CA ASP A 186 -19.25 -5.22 13.59
C ASP A 186 -18.65 -5.83 12.30
N TRP A 187 -17.74 -5.10 11.66
CA TRP A 187 -16.99 -5.54 10.48
C TRP A 187 -16.21 -6.82 10.74
N HIS A 188 -15.43 -6.85 11.82
CA HIS A 188 -14.60 -8.01 12.17
C HIS A 188 -15.41 -9.19 12.71
N GLU A 189 -16.53 -8.94 13.37
CA GLU A 189 -17.38 -9.98 13.95
C GLU A 189 -18.27 -10.69 12.93
N SER A 190 -18.79 -9.97 11.92
CA SER A 190 -19.78 -10.55 11.01
C SER A 190 -19.75 -10.00 9.58
N LEU A 191 -19.66 -8.68 9.39
CA LEU A 191 -19.88 -8.09 8.05
C LEU A 191 -18.80 -8.49 7.04
N ARG A 192 -17.56 -8.70 7.49
CA ARG A 192 -16.45 -9.09 6.61
C ARG A 192 -16.72 -10.41 5.90
N GLU A 193 -17.19 -11.42 6.63
CA GLU A 193 -17.46 -12.75 6.06
C GLU A 193 -18.65 -12.71 5.09
N GLN A 194 -19.72 -12.01 5.47
CA GLN A 194 -20.89 -11.82 4.60
C GLN A 194 -20.52 -11.09 3.31
N TYR A 195 -19.68 -10.06 3.42
CA TYR A 195 -19.21 -9.31 2.26
C TYR A 195 -18.35 -10.16 1.32
N ILE A 196 -17.44 -10.97 1.88
CA ILE A 196 -16.61 -11.89 1.08
C ILE A 196 -17.47 -12.95 0.37
N GLN A 197 -18.45 -13.54 1.07
CA GLN A 197 -19.37 -14.52 0.47
C GLN A 197 -20.18 -13.90 -0.67
N ARG A 198 -20.66 -12.66 -0.49
CA ARG A 198 -21.35 -11.92 -1.54
C ARG A 198 -20.47 -11.73 -2.78
N LEU A 199 -19.24 -11.25 -2.61
CA LEU A 199 -18.29 -11.08 -3.72
C LEU A 199 -18.00 -12.38 -4.48
N GLN A 200 -17.96 -13.51 -3.78
CA GLN A 200 -17.79 -14.83 -4.40
C GLN A 200 -19.01 -15.23 -5.23
N SER A 201 -20.22 -15.00 -4.71
CA SER A 201 -21.47 -15.32 -5.42
C SER A 201 -21.70 -14.48 -6.68
N GLU A 202 -21.23 -13.23 -6.68
CA GLU A 202 -21.31 -12.30 -7.82
C GLU A 202 -20.25 -12.58 -8.90
N GLY A 203 -19.44 -13.64 -8.76
CA GLY A 203 -18.41 -14.01 -9.76
C GLY A 203 -17.20 -13.08 -9.79
N VAL A 204 -17.03 -12.21 -8.79
CA VAL A 204 -15.93 -11.22 -8.72
C VAL A 204 -14.65 -11.84 -8.12
N ALA A 205 -14.43 -13.13 -8.39
CA ALA A 205 -13.39 -13.96 -7.77
C ALA A 205 -11.95 -13.45 -8.02
N ASP A 206 -11.69 -12.78 -9.14
CA ASP A 206 -10.36 -12.24 -9.44
C ASP A 206 -9.91 -11.14 -8.45
N LYS A 207 -10.85 -10.37 -7.89
CA LYS A 207 -10.56 -9.36 -6.83
C LYS A 207 -10.21 -9.98 -5.47
N LEU A 208 -10.49 -11.27 -5.28
CA LEU A 208 -10.18 -12.05 -4.08
C LEU A 208 -8.82 -12.77 -4.15
N SER A 209 -8.07 -12.67 -5.26
CA SER A 209 -6.72 -13.26 -5.34
C SER A 209 -5.72 -12.60 -4.38
N SER A 210 -5.87 -11.28 -4.13
CA SER A 210 -5.17 -10.50 -3.10
C SER A 210 -5.45 -10.98 -1.66
N PHE A 211 -6.51 -11.77 -1.44
CA PHE A 211 -6.94 -12.22 -0.11
C PHE A 211 -6.20 -13.43 0.46
N LYS A 212 -5.52 -14.25 -0.37
CA LYS A 212 -4.93 -15.52 0.09
C LYS A 212 -3.91 -15.35 1.23
N GLY A 213 -3.34 -14.15 1.41
CA GLY A 213 -2.44 -13.82 2.52
C GLY A 213 -3.12 -13.63 3.88
N GLU A 214 -4.36 -13.14 3.95
CA GLU A 214 -5.05 -12.85 5.21
C GLU A 214 -5.73 -14.09 5.81
N THR A 215 -6.33 -14.96 4.98
CA THR A 215 -7.01 -16.18 5.45
C THR A 215 -6.04 -17.15 6.12
N LYS A 216 -4.77 -17.22 5.64
CA LYS A 216 -3.71 -18.00 6.28
C LYS A 216 -3.29 -17.45 7.65
N ARG A 217 -3.30 -16.12 7.84
CA ARG A 217 -2.90 -15.49 9.12
C ARG A 217 -3.94 -15.67 10.23
N LEU A 218 -5.23 -15.72 9.89
CA LEU A 218 -6.29 -16.00 10.87
C LEU A 218 -6.30 -17.49 11.28
N ALA A 219 -6.00 -18.39 10.33
CA ALA A 219 -5.87 -19.83 10.61
C ALA A 219 -4.66 -20.17 11.49
N LEU A 220 -3.61 -19.34 11.49
CA LEU A 220 -2.41 -19.48 12.33
C LEU A 220 -2.54 -18.80 13.71
N ARG A 221 -3.69 -18.19 14.02
CA ARG A 221 -4.01 -17.58 15.32
C ARG A 221 -5.01 -18.39 16.16
N LYS A 222 -5.35 -19.60 15.71
CA LYS A 222 -6.09 -20.61 16.50
C LYS A 222 -5.13 -21.66 17.04
#